data_AF-A0A2N6AJY5-F1
#
_entry.id   AF-A0A2N6AJY5-F1
#
_cell.length_a   1.000
_cell.length_b   1.000
_cell.length_c   1.000
_cell.angle_alpha   90.00
_cell.angle_beta   90.00
_cell.angle_gamma   90.00
#
_symmetry.space_group_name_H-M   'P 1'
#
loop_
_entity.id
_entity.type
_entity.pdbx_description
1 polymer ?
#
loop_
_entity_poly.entity_id
_entity_poly.type
_entity_poly.pdbx_seq_one_letter_code
_entity_poly.pdbx_strand_id
1 'polypeptide(L)'
;MKIKSADFVISAVSPAQYPEDNLPEIAFAGRSNVGKSSLINMLVNRKKMARTSSTPGKTQTINFYRINDLIYFVDLQGYGYAKVSKKSR
;
A
#
# COMPACT_ATOMS: atom_id res chain seq x y z
N MET A 1 18.40 5.90 -6.80
CA MET A 1 17.58 7.12 -6.65
C MET A 1 17.58 7.54 -5.19
N LYS A 2 17.90 8.80 -4.85
CA LYS A 2 17.75 9.30 -3.46
C LYS A 2 16.32 9.82 -3.27
N ILE A 3 15.60 9.30 -2.28
CA ILE A 3 14.25 9.77 -1.93
C ILE A 3 14.38 11.01 -1.05
N LYS A 4 13.80 12.12 -1.52
CA LYS A 4 13.80 13.44 -0.88
C LYS A 4 12.41 13.77 -0.33
N SER A 5 11.35 13.45 -1.07
CA SER A 5 9.96 13.58 -0.64
C SER A 5 9.20 12.28 -0.86
N ALA A 6 8.23 12.06 0.00
CA ALA A 6 7.31 10.95 -0.08
C ALA A 6 6.01 11.42 0.56
N ASP A 7 4.91 11.44 -0.19
CA ASP A 7 3.62 11.92 0.29
C ASP A 7 2.54 10.88 0.07
N PHE A 8 1.69 10.67 1.08
CA PHE A 8 0.52 9.82 0.93
C PHE A 8 -0.56 10.60 0.19
N VAL A 9 -0.98 10.10 -0.97
CA VAL A 9 -1.94 10.80 -1.84
C VAL A 9 -3.35 10.34 -1.55
N ILE A 10 -3.62 9.04 -1.70
CA ILE A 10 -4.97 8.50 -1.53
C ILE A 10 -4.95 7.00 -1.20
N SER A 11 -5.98 6.56 -0.48
CA SER A 11 -6.36 5.15 -0.37
C SER A 11 -7.59 4.94 -1.26
N ALA A 12 -7.37 4.46 -2.48
CA ALA A 12 -8.42 4.29 -3.48
C ALA A 12 -9.22 3.01 -3.21
N VAL A 13 -10.54 3.12 -3.19
CA VAL A 13 -11.49 1.98 -3.13
C VAL A 13 -12.02 1.60 -4.51
N SER A 14 -11.82 2.45 -5.52
CA SER A 14 -12.24 2.22 -6.90
C SER A 14 -11.29 2.88 -7.91
N PRO A 15 -11.26 2.45 -9.18
CA PRO A 15 -10.41 3.05 -10.21
C PRO A 15 -10.66 4.54 -10.47
N ALA A 16 -11.88 5.02 -10.23
CA ALA A 16 -12.22 6.44 -10.38
C ALA A 16 -11.49 7.35 -9.37
N GLN A 17 -10.79 6.79 -8.38
CA GLN A 17 -10.00 7.53 -7.39
C GLN A 17 -8.50 7.45 -7.64
N TYR A 18 -8.07 6.84 -8.74
CA TYR A 18 -6.63 6.77 -9.05
C TYR A 18 -6.10 8.15 -9.45
N PRO A 19 -4.83 8.47 -9.10
CA PRO A 19 -4.19 9.68 -9.60
C PRO A 19 -4.21 9.74 -11.14
N GLU A 20 -4.55 10.91 -11.70
CA GLU A 20 -4.67 11.11 -13.15
C GLU A 20 -3.45 11.79 -13.77
N ASP A 21 -2.41 12.07 -12.98
CA ASP A 21 -1.19 12.75 -13.42
C ASP A 21 -0.25 11.83 -14.24
N ASN A 22 -0.63 10.57 -14.46
CA ASN A 22 0.04 9.59 -15.33
C ASN A 22 1.54 9.40 -15.04
N LEU A 23 1.96 9.61 -13.79
CA LEU A 23 3.33 9.33 -13.38
C LEU A 23 3.59 7.81 -13.35
N PRO A 24 4.84 7.36 -13.60
CA PRO A 24 5.17 5.94 -13.52
C PRO A 24 4.86 5.34 -12.14
N GLU A 25 4.29 4.14 -12.13
CA GLU A 25 3.85 3.45 -10.92
C GLU A 25 4.66 2.17 -10.64
N ILE A 26 5.03 1.96 -9.38
CA ILE A 26 5.65 0.72 -8.89
C ILE A 26 4.71 0.08 -7.88
N ALA A 27 4.09 -1.03 -8.28
CA ALA A 27 3.15 -1.76 -7.44
C ALA A 27 3.83 -2.83 -6.57
N PHE A 28 3.43 -2.88 -5.30
CA PHE A 28 3.90 -3.85 -4.31
C PHE A 28 2.79 -4.86 -4.03
N ALA A 29 2.95 -6.09 -4.51
CA ALA A 29 2.05 -7.22 -4.27
C ALA A 29 2.72 -8.29 -3.38
N GLY A 30 1.90 -9.06 -2.67
CA GLY A 30 2.41 -10.16 -1.82
C GLY A 30 1.43 -10.56 -0.74
N ARG A 31 1.71 -11.68 -0.05
CA ARG A 31 0.85 -12.18 1.03
C ARG A 31 0.64 -11.13 2.11
N SER A 32 -0.50 -11.14 2.79
CA SER A 32 -0.69 -10.25 3.95
C SER A 32 0.31 -10.62 5.06
N ASN A 33 0.83 -9.60 5.75
CA ASN A 33 1.90 -9.71 6.75
C ASN A 33 3.25 -10.24 6.23
N VAL A 34 3.49 -10.31 4.92
CA VAL A 34 4.81 -10.67 4.35
C VAL A 34 5.88 -9.58 4.56
N GLY A 35 5.48 -8.37 4.99
CA GLY A 35 6.40 -7.26 5.22
C GLY A 35 6.41 -6.16 4.14
N LYS A 36 5.44 -6.12 3.21
CA LYS A 36 5.35 -5.06 2.18
C LYS A 36 5.41 -3.63 2.75
N SER A 37 4.59 -3.34 3.76
CA SER A 37 4.58 -2.01 4.37
C SER A 37 5.90 -1.68 5.06
N SER A 38 6.61 -2.67 5.61
CA SER A 38 7.97 -2.49 6.15
C SER A 38 8.98 -2.17 5.05
N LEU A 39 8.90 -2.84 3.90
CA LEU A 39 9.73 -2.55 2.73
C LEU A 39 9.47 -1.14 2.21
N ILE A 40 8.20 -0.73 2.09
CA ILE A 40 7.84 0.62 1.64
C ILE A 40 8.41 1.67 2.61
N ASN A 41 8.19 1.50 3.92
CA ASN A 41 8.73 2.41 4.94
C ASN A 41 10.27 2.52 4.91
N MET A 42 10.96 1.42 4.61
CA MET A 42 12.41 1.39 4.43
C MET A 42 12.83 2.16 3.17
N LEU A 43 12.15 1.93 2.04
CA LEU A 43 12.45 2.62 0.78
C LEU A 43 12.22 4.12 0.91
N VAL A 44 11.10 4.55 1.49
CA VAL A 44 10.76 5.97 1.67
C VAL A 44 11.49 6.64 2.83
N ASN A 45 12.32 5.89 3.58
CA ASN A 45 13.04 6.33 4.77
C ASN A 45 12.14 7.02 5.82
N ARG A 46 10.89 6.55 5.97
CA ARG A 46 9.91 7.05 6.94
C ARG A 46 9.28 5.90 7.72
N LYS A 47 9.33 5.95 9.05
CA LYS A 47 8.94 4.83 9.93
C LYS A 47 7.43 4.55 10.05
N LYS A 48 6.54 5.40 9.50
CA LYS A 48 5.08 5.31 9.71
C LYS A 48 4.24 5.73 8.49
N MET A 49 4.80 5.64 7.28
CA MET A 49 4.11 6.09 6.08
C MET A 49 3.11 5.06 5.57
N ALA A 50 3.56 3.83 5.35
CA ALA A 50 2.69 2.72 5.03
C ALA A 50 2.19 2.07 6.32
N ARG A 51 0.87 2.12 6.55
CA ARG A 51 0.23 1.48 7.70
C ARG A 51 -0.04 0.01 7.40
N THR A 52 0.42 -0.87 8.28
CA THR A 52 0.00 -2.27 8.28
C THR A 52 -1.43 -2.33 8.81
N SER A 53 -2.44 -2.30 7.93
CA SER A 53 -3.82 -2.57 8.36
C SER A 53 -3.94 -4.02 8.79
N SER A 54 -4.12 -4.25 10.09
CA SER A 54 -4.21 -5.56 10.73
C SER A 54 -5.63 -6.12 10.80
N THR A 55 -6.65 -5.30 10.46
CA THR A 55 -8.06 -5.69 10.53
C THR A 55 -8.55 -6.11 9.14
N PRO A 56 -8.83 -7.40 8.89
CA PRO A 56 -9.42 -7.85 7.64
C PRO A 56 -10.85 -7.32 7.58
N GLY A 57 -11.18 -6.51 6.57
CA GLY A 57 -12.51 -5.94 6.43
C GLY A 57 -12.82 -5.54 4.99
N LYS A 58 -13.64 -6.37 4.33
CA LYS A 58 -14.48 -6.23 3.11
C LYS A 58 -14.09 -5.33 1.93
N THR A 59 -13.37 -4.22 2.10
CA THR A 59 -13.03 -3.29 1.02
C THR A 59 -11.54 -3.38 0.75
N GLN A 60 -11.17 -3.85 -0.45
CA GLN A 60 -9.78 -3.88 -0.88
C GLN A 60 -9.37 -2.46 -1.30
N THR A 61 -8.57 -1.78 -0.47
CA THR A 61 -8.05 -0.46 -0.83
C THR A 61 -6.65 -0.57 -1.44
N ILE A 62 -6.33 0.36 -2.34
CA ILE A 62 -5.00 0.53 -2.92
C ILE A 62 -4.44 1.86 -2.46
N ASN A 63 -3.25 1.86 -1.85
CA ASN A 63 -2.63 3.08 -1.35
C ASN A 63 -1.60 3.62 -2.34
N PHE A 64 -1.71 4.91 -2.65
CA PHE A 64 -0.79 5.61 -3.54
C PHE A 64 0.10 6.55 -2.72
N TYR A 65 1.42 6.40 -2.89
CA TYR A 65 2.43 7.27 -2.30
C TYR A 65 3.23 7.93 -3.41
N ARG A 66 3.21 9.26 -3.48
CA ARG A 66 3.98 10.03 -4.47
C ARG A 66 5.39 10.22 -3.95
N ILE A 67 6.38 9.81 -4.75
CA ILE A 67 7.80 9.85 -4.38
C ILE A 67 8.52 10.86 -5.29
N ASN A 68 9.17 11.85 -4.67
CA ASN A 68 9.92 12.91 -5.36
C ASN A 68 9.11 13.69 -6.41
N ASP A 69 7.77 13.64 -6.37
CA ASP A 69 6.87 14.13 -7.43
C ASP A 69 7.09 13.50 -8.82
N LEU A 70 7.81 12.38 -8.88
CA LEU A 70 8.24 11.73 -10.12
C LEU A 70 7.59 10.38 -10.37
N ILE A 71 7.30 9.62 -9.31
CA ILE A 71 6.75 8.26 -9.41
C ILE A 71 5.75 7.99 -8.30
N TYR A 72 4.93 6.96 -8.48
CA TYR A 72 4.09 6.40 -7.43
C TYR A 72 4.64 5.08 -6.91
N PHE A 73 4.64 4.92 -5.60
CA PHE A 73 4.61 3.60 -4.97
C PHE A 73 3.15 3.23 -4.70
N VAL A 74 2.75 2.05 -5.14
CA VAL A 74 1.37 1.57 -5.04
C VAL A 74 1.35 0.33 -4.14
N ASP A 75 0.79 0.44 -2.94
CA ASP A 75 0.65 -0.69 -2.01
C ASP A 75 -0.68 -1.39 -2.26
N LEU A 76 -0.59 -2.59 -2.83
CA LEU A 76 -1.73 -3.45 -3.07
C LEU A 76 -2.08 -4.23 -1.80
N GLN A 77 -3.37 -4.43 -1.58
CA GLN A 77 -3.84 -5.24 -0.46
C GLN A 77 -3.19 -6.64 -0.52
N GLY A 78 -2.62 -7.08 0.61
CA GLY A 78 -2.00 -8.39 0.66
C GLY A 78 -3.03 -9.51 0.55
N TYR A 79 -2.77 -10.51 -0.28
CA TYR A 79 -3.63 -11.68 -0.46
C TYR A 79 -3.36 -12.78 0.57
N GLY A 80 -4.30 -13.72 0.74
CA GLY A 80 -4.07 -14.96 1.48
C GLY A 80 -4.10 -14.86 3.02
N TYR A 81 -4.39 -13.70 3.62
CA TYR A 81 -4.78 -13.61 5.03
C TYR A 81 -6.30 -13.57 5.13
N ALA A 82 -6.91 -14.75 4.98
CA ALA A 82 -8.26 -14.96 5.47
C ALA A 82 -8.14 -15.27 6.96
N LYS A 83 -8.70 -14.41 7.81
CA LYS A 83 -9.04 -14.80 9.18
C LYS A 83 -10.17 -15.82 9.05
N VAL A 84 -9.84 -17.07 8.73
CA VAL A 84 -10.77 -18.17 8.86
C VAL A 84 -11.11 -18.19 10.35
N SER A 85 -12.32 -17.75 10.68
CA SER A 85 -12.81 -17.89 12.04
C SER A 85 -12.73 -19.37 12.37
N LYS A 86 -11.88 -19.75 13.33
CA LYS A 86 -12.05 -20.99 14.07
C LYS A 86 -13.32 -20.84 14.94
N LYS A 87 -14.47 -20.91 14.29
CA LYS A 87 -15.81 -21.23 14.82
C LYS A 87 -16.35 -22.18 13.74
N SER A 88 -16.52 -23.47 13.94
CA SER A 88 -16.82 -24.22 15.15
C SER A 88 -16.41 -25.68 14.90
N ARG A 89 -15.88 -26.37 15.90
CA ARG A 89 -16.01 -27.82 15.99
C ARG A 89 -16.51 -28.14 17.39
#